data_AF-A0A0F9L4M4-F1
#
_entry.id   AF-A0A0F9L4M4-F1
#
_cell.length_a   1.000
_cell.length_b   1.000
_cell.length_c   1.000
_cell.angle_alpha   90.00
_cell.angle_beta   90.00
_cell.angle_gamma   90.00
#
_symmetry.space_group_name_H-M   'P 1'
#
loop_
_entity.id
_entity.type
_entity.pdbx_description
1 polymer ?
#
loop_
_entity_poly.entity_id
_entity_poly.type
_entity_poly.pdbx_seq_one_letter_code
_entity_poly.pdbx_strand_id
1 'polypeptide(L)'
;MRDKLGRFIKGEHNSINTEFKKEFTPWNKGIKTGIIPKTAFKKGQVGKKAGHWKGGKFTSSNGYVMIYEPKHPFCKKNGQVYEHRLVMDKHLGRYLTSEEVVHHINNIKSDNRIENLMLFNTKKSHTKFHHIQEGIKSGEIIFDGKKL
;
A
#
# COMPACT_ATOMS: atom_id res chain seq x y z
N MET A 1 -6.43 -4.55 43.12
CA MET A 1 -6.52 -4.27 44.58
C MET A 1 -5.44 -5.06 45.31
N ARG A 2 -4.95 -4.59 46.48
CA ARG A 2 -3.93 -5.25 47.33
C ARG A 2 -4.58 -5.74 48.64
N ASP A 3 -4.03 -6.77 49.28
CA ASP A 3 -4.58 -7.32 50.53
C ASP A 3 -4.08 -6.60 51.79
N LYS A 4 -4.59 -6.98 52.96
CA LYS A 4 -4.27 -6.35 54.26
C LYS A 4 -2.82 -6.54 54.73
N LEU A 5 -1.99 -7.30 54.00
CA LEU A 5 -0.55 -7.44 54.25
C LEU A 5 0.28 -6.76 53.13
N GLY A 6 -0.35 -5.94 52.28
CA GLY A 6 0.33 -5.11 51.28
C GLY A 6 0.77 -5.85 50.01
N ARG A 7 0.42 -7.14 49.86
CA ARG A 7 0.77 -7.94 48.69
C ARG A 7 -0.21 -7.67 47.54
N PHE A 8 0.31 -7.69 46.31
CA PHE A 8 -0.51 -7.58 45.11
C PHE A 8 -1.39 -8.82 44.96
N ILE A 9 -2.71 -8.63 44.98
CA ILE A 9 -3.66 -9.70 44.67
C ILE A 9 -3.61 -9.89 43.16
N LYS A 10 -3.05 -11.02 42.73
CA LYS A 10 -3.06 -11.43 41.33
C LYS A 10 -4.52 -11.76 40.97
N GLY A 11 -5.16 -10.91 40.17
CA GLY A 11 -6.46 -11.23 39.62
C GLY A 11 -6.34 -12.50 38.78
N GLU A 12 -7.20 -13.48 39.04
CA GLU A 12 -7.31 -14.66 38.20
C GLU A 12 -7.78 -14.21 36.81
N HIS A 13 -6.85 -14.13 35.87
CA HIS A 13 -7.18 -14.10 34.45
C HIS A 13 -7.70 -15.49 34.11
N ASN A 14 -8.99 -15.69 34.32
CA ASN A 14 -9.68 -16.84 33.77
C ASN A 14 -9.74 -16.60 32.26
N SER A 15 -8.75 -17.11 31.52
CA SER A 15 -8.83 -17.18 30.06
C SER A 15 -10.01 -18.08 29.77
N ILE A 16 -11.16 -17.46 29.52
CA ILE A 16 -12.34 -18.18 29.09
C ILE A 16 -11.92 -18.81 27.77
N ASN A 17 -11.68 -20.12 27.80
CA ASN A 17 -11.54 -20.94 26.61
C ASN A 17 -12.63 -20.46 25.65
N THR A 18 -12.26 -20.02 24.45
CA THR A 18 -13.23 -19.67 23.39
C THR A 18 -13.81 -20.94 22.79
N GLU A 19 -14.21 -21.88 23.65
CA GLU A 19 -15.04 -23.01 23.31
C GLU A 19 -16.48 -22.55 23.52
N PHE A 20 -17.19 -22.40 22.40
CA PHE A 20 -18.61 -22.10 22.40
C PHE A 20 -19.33 -23.06 23.35
N LYS A 21 -19.91 -22.53 24.44
CA LYS A 21 -20.69 -23.32 25.39
C LYS A 21 -21.75 -24.10 24.59
N LYS A 22 -21.61 -25.44 24.59
CA LYS A 22 -22.58 -26.38 24.03
C LYS A 22 -23.94 -25.94 24.56
N GLU A 23 -24.86 -25.55 23.65
CA GLU A 23 -26.22 -25.04 23.87
C GLU A 23 -26.49 -23.53 23.72
N PHE A 24 -25.48 -22.65 23.58
CA PHE A 24 -25.75 -21.24 23.21
C PHE A 24 -25.80 -21.06 21.68
N THR A 25 -27.00 -21.02 21.10
CA THR A 25 -27.19 -20.52 19.73
C THR A 25 -26.98 -19.00 19.70
N PRO A 26 -26.05 -18.47 18.89
CA PRO A 26 -25.91 -17.03 18.67
C PRO A 26 -27.24 -16.41 18.24
N TRP A 27 -27.58 -15.21 18.72
CA TRP A 27 -28.77 -14.42 18.35
C TRP A 27 -28.98 -14.29 16.83
N ASN A 28 -27.94 -14.53 16.04
CA ASN A 28 -27.90 -14.39 14.58
C ASN A 28 -27.87 -15.74 13.83
N LYS A 29 -27.76 -16.89 14.53
CA LYS A 29 -27.78 -18.21 13.87
C LYS A 29 -29.21 -18.74 13.84
N GLY A 30 -29.89 -18.50 12.72
CA GLY A 30 -31.04 -19.33 12.34
C GLY A 30 -32.40 -18.65 12.28
N ILE A 31 -32.51 -17.34 12.54
CA ILE A 31 -33.72 -16.61 12.10
C ILE A 31 -33.64 -16.51 10.59
N LYS A 32 -34.22 -17.48 9.88
CA LYS A 32 -34.64 -17.31 8.48
C LYS A 32 -35.80 -16.33 8.52
N THR A 33 -35.52 -15.04 8.74
CA THR A 33 -36.51 -14.02 8.45
C THR A 33 -36.84 -14.23 6.97
N GLY A 34 -38.07 -14.63 6.64
CA GLY A 34 -38.55 -14.68 5.25
C GLY A 34 -38.40 -13.32 4.53
N ILE A 35 -38.04 -12.29 5.29
CA ILE A 35 -37.34 -11.09 4.86
C ILE A 35 -35.94 -11.48 4.38
N ILE A 36 -35.79 -11.84 3.11
CA ILE A 36 -34.57 -11.46 2.40
C ILE A 36 -34.46 -9.96 2.65
N PRO A 37 -33.43 -9.43 3.35
CA PRO A 37 -33.34 -8.00 3.51
C PRO A 37 -33.47 -7.41 2.11
N LYS A 38 -34.36 -6.44 1.90
CA LYS A 38 -34.46 -5.72 0.61
C LYS A 38 -33.10 -5.13 0.19
N THR A 39 -32.17 -5.12 1.14
CA THR A 39 -30.75 -4.82 1.09
C THR A 39 -29.86 -6.02 1.43
N ALA A 40 -30.16 -7.25 0.97
CA ALA A 40 -29.16 -8.32 0.92
C ALA A 40 -27.90 -7.70 0.31
N PHE A 41 -26.77 -7.74 1.04
CA PHE A 41 -25.57 -6.96 0.75
C PHE A 41 -25.34 -6.89 -0.75
N LYS A 42 -25.78 -5.80 -1.38
CA LYS A 42 -25.66 -5.66 -2.83
C LYS A 42 -24.16 -5.68 -3.09
N LYS A 43 -23.71 -6.55 -3.98
CA LYS A 43 -22.31 -6.59 -4.39
C LYS A 43 -21.90 -5.16 -4.74
N GLY A 44 -20.95 -4.60 -3.98
CA GLY A 44 -20.52 -3.22 -4.15
C GLY A 44 -20.08 -2.97 -5.59
N GLN A 45 -20.30 -1.75 -6.09
CA GLN A 45 -19.75 -1.34 -7.37
C GLN A 45 -18.22 -1.31 -7.27
N VAL A 46 -17.53 -1.94 -8.22
CA VAL A 46 -16.07 -2.00 -8.29
C VAL A 46 -15.57 -1.39 -9.59
N GLY A 47 -14.30 -0.96 -9.59
CA GLY A 47 -13.65 -0.39 -10.76
C GLY A 47 -14.41 0.82 -11.32
N LYS A 48 -14.54 0.88 -12.65
CA LYS A 48 -15.20 1.99 -13.37
C LYS A 48 -16.65 2.25 -12.96
N LYS A 49 -17.33 1.28 -12.32
CA LYS A 49 -18.72 1.41 -11.89
C LYS A 49 -18.85 2.10 -10.53
N ALA A 50 -17.76 2.23 -9.77
CA ALA A 50 -17.79 2.89 -8.46
C ALA A 50 -17.81 4.42 -8.63
N GLY A 51 -18.69 5.11 -7.90
CA GLY A 51 -18.83 6.58 -8.02
C GLY A 51 -17.56 7.39 -7.71
N HIS A 52 -16.65 6.84 -6.91
CA HIS A 52 -15.35 7.46 -6.60
C HIS A 52 -14.22 7.06 -7.56
N TRP A 53 -14.54 6.39 -8.66
CA TRP A 53 -13.55 5.98 -9.65
C TRP A 53 -12.99 7.19 -10.42
N LYS A 54 -11.77 7.59 -10.07
CA LYS A 54 -11.03 8.68 -10.75
C LYS A 54 -10.09 8.14 -11.82
N GLY A 55 -10.62 7.36 -12.75
CA GLY A 55 -9.80 6.74 -13.81
C GLY A 55 -8.79 5.70 -13.31
N GLY A 56 -8.92 5.23 -12.07
CA GLY A 56 -7.96 4.33 -11.44
C GLY A 56 -6.76 5.03 -10.79
N LYS A 57 -6.75 6.37 -10.77
CA LYS A 57 -5.73 7.19 -10.13
C LYS A 57 -6.13 7.56 -8.71
N PHE A 58 -5.24 7.39 -7.75
CA PHE A 58 -5.47 7.79 -6.35
C PHE A 58 -4.15 8.06 -5.62
N THR A 59 -4.19 8.85 -4.56
CA THR A 59 -3.02 9.12 -3.71
C THR A 59 -3.01 8.13 -2.54
N SER A 60 -1.89 7.45 -2.36
CA SER A 60 -1.62 6.58 -1.22
C SER A 60 -1.48 7.40 0.07
N SER A 61 -1.71 6.77 1.23
CA SER A 61 -1.44 7.36 2.55
C SER A 61 -0.02 7.91 2.68
N ASN A 62 0.93 7.34 1.94
CA ASN A 62 2.34 7.72 2.01
C ASN A 62 2.70 8.88 1.05
N GLY A 63 1.71 9.50 0.40
CA GLY A 63 1.85 10.64 -0.50
C GLY A 63 2.15 10.28 -1.96
N TYR A 64 2.31 9.01 -2.30
CA TYR A 64 2.56 8.57 -3.67
C TYR A 64 1.28 8.53 -4.50
N VAL A 65 1.39 8.92 -5.76
CA VAL A 65 0.30 8.74 -6.72
C VAL A 65 0.37 7.33 -7.32
N MET A 66 -0.75 6.62 -7.23
CA MET A 66 -0.94 5.25 -7.71
C MET A 66 -1.88 5.26 -8.90
N ILE A 67 -1.63 4.39 -9.87
CA ILE A 67 -2.47 4.17 -11.04
C ILE A 67 -2.84 2.69 -11.11
N TYR A 68 -4.11 2.39 -11.32
CA TYR A 68 -4.59 1.04 -11.60
C TYR A 68 -4.26 0.66 -13.04
N GLU A 69 -3.23 -0.17 -13.21
CA GLU A 69 -2.79 -0.75 -14.48
C GLU A 69 -2.51 -2.25 -14.26
N PRO A 70 -3.55 -3.11 -14.30
CA PRO A 70 -3.42 -4.53 -13.97
C PRO A 70 -2.64 -5.32 -15.02
N LYS A 71 -2.40 -4.76 -16.22
CA LYS A 71 -1.60 -5.42 -17.25
C LYS A 71 -0.11 -5.13 -17.12
N HIS A 72 0.29 -4.20 -16.25
CA HIS A 72 1.70 -3.89 -16.07
C HIS A 72 2.43 -5.06 -15.41
N PRO A 73 3.56 -5.54 -15.96
CA PRO A 73 4.23 -6.75 -15.49
C PRO A 73 4.72 -6.65 -14.03
N PHE A 74 5.08 -5.44 -13.60
CA PHE A 74 5.51 -5.14 -12.23
C PHE A 74 4.42 -4.44 -11.40
N CYS A 75 3.13 -4.65 -11.70
CA CYS A 75 2.07 -4.14 -10.84
C CYS A 75 2.02 -4.89 -9.50
N LYS A 76 1.46 -4.24 -8.48
CA LYS A 76 1.13 -4.87 -7.20
C LYS A 76 0.02 -5.90 -7.41
N LYS A 77 -0.18 -6.80 -6.43
CA LYS A 77 -1.24 -7.84 -6.45
C LYS A 77 -2.65 -7.32 -6.74
N ASN A 78 -2.91 -6.04 -6.44
CA ASN A 78 -4.18 -5.37 -6.69
C ASN A 78 -4.22 -4.60 -8.02
N GLY A 79 -3.28 -4.84 -8.93
CA GLY A 79 -3.21 -4.20 -10.25
C GLY A 79 -2.74 -2.75 -10.23
N GLN A 80 -2.08 -2.30 -9.16
CA GLN A 80 -1.66 -0.90 -9.01
C GLN A 80 -0.16 -0.72 -9.25
N VAL A 81 0.20 0.38 -9.88
CA VAL A 81 1.59 0.79 -10.15
C VAL A 81 1.79 2.22 -9.64
N TYR A 82 3.00 2.57 -9.23
CA TYR A 82 3.34 3.96 -8.91
C TYR A 82 3.43 4.81 -10.17
N GLU A 83 2.84 6.01 -10.17
CA GLU A 83 2.82 6.90 -11.34
C GLU A 83 4.23 7.30 -11.78
N HIS A 84 5.13 7.64 -10.84
CA HIS A 84 6.52 7.97 -11.17
C HIS A 84 7.25 6.84 -11.91
N ARG A 85 6.89 5.57 -11.63
CA ARG A 85 7.47 4.41 -12.30
C ARG A 85 6.99 4.34 -13.75
N LEU A 86 5.69 4.52 -13.97
CA LEU A 86 5.10 4.55 -15.32
C LEU A 86 5.64 5.71 -16.16
N VAL A 87 5.86 6.88 -15.56
CA VAL A 87 6.49 8.02 -16.24
C VAL A 87 7.91 7.65 -16.69
N MET A 88 8.69 7.02 -15.83
CA MET A 88 10.04 6.57 -16.16
C MET A 88 10.06 5.43 -17.19
N ASP A 89 9.15 4.45 -17.08
CA ASP A 89 9.00 3.37 -18.07
C ASP A 89 8.75 3.95 -19.47
N LYS A 90 7.83 4.91 -19.55
CA LYS A 90 7.50 5.60 -20.81
C LYS A 90 8.68 6.41 -21.33
N HIS A 91 9.43 7.07 -20.45
CA HIS A 91 10.61 7.85 -20.82
C HIS A 91 11.73 6.97 -21.41
N LEU A 92 11.98 5.82 -20.81
CA LEU A 92 13.00 4.87 -21.27
C LEU A 92 12.55 4.00 -22.45
N GLY A 93 11.24 3.91 -22.72
CA GLY A 93 10.69 3.01 -23.72
C GLY A 93 10.79 1.52 -23.34
N ARG A 94 11.04 1.21 -22.06
CA ARG A 94 11.07 -0.15 -21.51
C ARG A 94 10.55 -0.17 -20.09
N TYR A 95 10.14 -1.35 -19.61
CA TYR A 95 9.81 -1.51 -18.20
C TYR A 95 11.07 -1.43 -17.33
N LEU A 96 10.93 -0.75 -16.20
CA LEU A 96 11.88 -0.79 -15.09
C LEU A 96 11.89 -2.19 -14.47
N THR A 97 13.07 -2.62 -14.06
CA THR A 97 13.34 -3.85 -13.32
C THR A 97 12.95 -3.72 -11.85
N SER A 98 12.88 -4.83 -11.12
CA SER A 98 12.55 -4.84 -9.69
C SER A 98 13.60 -4.21 -8.78
N GLU A 99 14.83 -4.04 -9.28
CA GLU A 99 15.95 -3.45 -8.54
C GLU A 99 16.10 -1.95 -8.78
N GLU A 100 15.63 -1.46 -9.92
CA GLU A 100 15.63 -0.04 -10.25
C GLU A 100 14.67 0.76 -9.36
N VAL A 101 15.15 1.89 -8.84
CA VAL A 101 14.41 2.76 -7.90
C VAL A 101 14.35 4.18 -8.43
N VAL A 102 13.13 4.71 -8.50
CA VAL A 102 12.88 6.12 -8.85
C VAL A 102 12.92 6.98 -7.58
N HIS A 103 13.57 8.13 -7.66
CA HIS A 103 13.69 9.11 -6.59
C HIS A 103 13.15 10.47 -7.05
N HIS A 104 12.45 11.18 -6.17
CA HIS A 104 11.95 12.53 -6.41
C HIS A 104 12.95 13.56 -5.90
N ILE A 105 13.50 14.39 -6.78
CA ILE A 105 14.57 15.36 -6.45
C ILE A 105 14.07 16.41 -5.45
N ASN A 106 12.87 16.96 -5.68
CA ASN A 106 12.27 17.96 -4.78
C ASN A 106 11.60 17.35 -3.53
N ASN A 107 11.69 16.03 -3.32
CA ASN A 107 11.02 15.29 -2.24
C ASN A 107 9.47 15.36 -2.24
N ILE A 108 8.85 15.90 -3.29
CA ILE A 108 7.40 15.95 -3.45
C ILE A 108 6.95 14.71 -4.24
N LYS A 109 6.44 13.70 -3.53
CA LYS A 109 6.04 12.38 -4.08
C LYS A 109 4.90 12.41 -5.11
N SER A 110 4.17 13.53 -5.18
CA SER A 110 3.10 13.75 -6.16
C SER A 110 3.59 14.48 -7.42
N ASP A 111 4.79 15.06 -7.41
CA ASP A 111 5.38 15.73 -8.56
C ASP A 111 6.14 14.72 -9.43
N ASN A 112 5.40 14.08 -10.33
CA ASN A 112 5.92 13.01 -11.19
C ASN A 112 6.41 13.53 -12.56
N ARG A 113 6.75 14.82 -12.68
CA ARG A 113 7.36 15.36 -13.90
C ARG A 113 8.74 14.74 -14.11
N ILE A 114 9.09 14.41 -15.35
CA ILE A 114 10.31 13.63 -15.64
C ILE A 114 11.57 14.36 -15.15
N GLU A 115 11.61 15.68 -15.26
CA GLU A 115 12.71 16.52 -14.78
C GLU A 115 12.91 16.51 -13.26
N ASN A 116 11.91 16.03 -12.51
CA ASN A 116 11.96 15.90 -11.05
C ASN A 116 12.27 14.46 -10.60
N LEU A 117 12.50 13.54 -11.54
CA LEU A 117 12.76 12.14 -11.24
C LEU A 117 14.22 11.78 -11.52
N MET A 118 14.81 10.99 -10.64
CA MET A 118 16.07 10.30 -10.86
C MET A 118 15.84 8.80 -10.81
N LEU A 119 16.62 8.04 -11.58
CA LEU A 119 16.58 6.59 -11.59
C LEU A 119 17.92 6.02 -11.12
N PHE A 120 17.85 5.21 -10.08
CA PHE A 120 18.97 4.43 -9.59
C PHE A 120 18.90 3.00 -10.10
N ASN A 121 20.05 2.42 -10.42
CA ASN A 121 20.14 1.03 -10.87
C ASN A 121 19.74 0.03 -9.76
N THR A 122 20.02 0.37 -8.49
CA THR A 122 19.74 -0.51 -7.35
C THR A 122 19.15 0.23 -6.16
N LYS A 123 18.45 -0.51 -5.29
CA LYS A 123 18.04 -0.01 -3.96
C LYS A 123 19.22 0.43 -3.12
N LYS A 124 20.36 -0.26 -3.19
CA LYS A 124 21.56 0.06 -2.41
C LYS A 124 22.12 1.43 -2.77
N SER A 125 22.20 1.76 -4.06
CA SER A 125 22.66 3.09 -4.50
C SER A 125 21.67 4.18 -4.11
N HIS A 126 20.36 3.91 -4.19
CA HIS A 126 19.35 4.85 -3.69
C HIS A 126 19.45 5.08 -2.17
N THR A 127 19.63 4.04 -1.36
CA THR A 127 19.84 4.19 0.09
C THR A 127 21.12 4.95 0.39
N LYS A 128 22.20 4.68 -0.35
CA LYS A 128 23.46 5.42 -0.22
C LYS A 128 23.26 6.91 -0.49
N PHE A 129 22.43 7.27 -1.48
CA PHE A 129 22.12 8.66 -1.81
C PHE A 129 21.53 9.42 -0.62
N HIS A 130 20.62 8.79 0.13
CA HIS A 130 20.00 9.39 1.32
C HIS A 130 21.00 9.68 2.44
N HIS A 131 22.11 8.92 2.50
CA HIS A 131 23.13 9.08 3.54
C HIS A 131 24.30 9.96 3.09
N ILE A 132 24.69 9.87 1.82
CA ILE A 132 25.89 10.50 1.26
C ILE A 132 25.57 10.97 -0.17
N GLN A 133 24.98 12.16 -0.30
CA GLN A 133 24.57 12.73 -1.59
C GLN A 133 25.73 12.82 -2.60
N GLU A 134 26.91 13.24 -2.15
CA GLU A 134 28.12 13.42 -2.97
C GLU A 134 28.85 12.10 -3.31
N GLY A 135 28.42 10.96 -2.74
CA GLY A 135 29.17 9.69 -2.79
C GLY A 135 28.78 8.76 -3.93
N ILE A 136 27.92 9.16 -4.85
CA ILE A 136 27.34 8.28 -5.86
C ILE A 136 28.21 8.21 -7.11
N LYS A 137 28.52 6.98 -7.54
CA LYS A 137 29.30 6.76 -8.76
C LYS A 137 28.39 6.93 -9.97
N SER A 138 28.93 7.44 -11.07
CA SER A 138 28.18 7.65 -12.32
C SER A 138 27.42 6.40 -12.82
N GLY A 139 27.99 5.20 -12.66
CA GLY A 139 27.32 3.94 -13.05
C GLY A 139 26.17 3.49 -12.13
N GLU A 140 25.92 4.17 -11.02
CA GLU A 140 24.82 3.86 -10.09
C GLU A 140 23.52 4.61 -10.43
N ILE A 141 23.61 5.68 -11.25
CA ILE A 141 22.50 6.50 -11.73
C ILE A 141 22.29 6.19 -13.22
N ILE A 142 21.07 5.82 -13.57
CA ILE A 142 20.66 5.56 -14.95
C ILE A 142 20.10 6.84 -15.59
N PHE A 143 19.41 7.66 -14.80
CA PHE A 143 18.81 8.91 -15.24
C PHE A 143 18.84 9.92 -14.10
N ASP A 144 19.25 11.16 -14.37
CA ASP A 144 19.49 12.20 -13.34
C ASP A 144 18.54 13.42 -13.45
N GLY A 145 17.47 13.30 -14.25
CA GLY A 145 16.50 14.39 -14.44
C GLY A 145 16.82 15.33 -15.61
N LYS A 146 17.97 15.15 -16.28
CA LYS A 146 18.32 15.92 -17.47
C LYS A 146 17.88 15.18 -18.74
N LYS A 147 17.28 15.91 -19.68
CA LYS A 147 16.89 15.37 -20.99
C LYS A 147 18.12 14.76 -21.68
N LEU A 148 17.95 13.54 -22.21
CA LEU A 148 18.82 12.93 -23.21
C LEU A 148 18.99 13.85 -24.42
#